data_AF-A0A804R9E8-F1
#
_entry.id   AF-A0A804R9E8-F1
#
_cell.length_a   1.000
_cell.length_b   1.000
_cell.length_c   1.000
_cell.angle_alpha   90.00
_cell.angle_beta   90.00
_cell.angle_gamma   90.00
#
_symmetry.space_group_name_H-M   'P 1'
#
loop_
_entity.id
_entity.type
_entity.pdbx_description
1 polymer ?
#
loop_
_entity_poly.entity_id
_entity_poly.type
_entity_poly.pdbx_seq_one_letter_code
_entity_poly.pdbx_strand_id
1 'polypeptide(L)'
;MSLAGAGAAALRKPATWRRPGGRGVARRRVAVAALLLALAYAGGLLMFLLDERLSGGSVGGAAAGGLGPMVTVASSVRRRRPLPSPADAPPHAQPGSVYRSHLVFERLLPAMRDDATLASSLSASASWRRTMLMTSHYQNSGDPWMPCVNGRLTRSELPPSNGYLMIEANGGLNQQRLSVCDAVAVASLLNATLVIPTFHLNSVWRDPSKFGDIFDEDHFIETLKEHVRVVKKLPEDVLLRFNHNISSIPNMRTKAYSSPNHYVQNVLPKLLELGAVRIAPFSNRLAQSVPLNIQALRCLVNYHALRFAEPIRILSDELVGRMTKKSLLTGGKIW
;
A
#
# COMPACT_ATOMS: atom_id res chain seq x y z
N MET A 1 -47.71 -34.18 73.58
CA MET A 1 -46.69 -33.40 72.84
C MET A 1 -45.92 -34.40 71.98
N SER A 2 -46.54 -34.85 70.89
CA SER A 2 -46.36 -34.37 69.50
C SER A 2 -45.03 -34.83 68.88
N LEU A 3 -44.98 -35.55 67.76
CA LEU A 3 -46.01 -36.14 66.88
C LEU A 3 -45.31 -37.15 65.96
N ALA A 4 -46.11 -38.12 65.51
CA ALA A 4 -45.99 -39.07 64.38
C ALA A 4 -45.10 -38.64 63.19
N GLY A 5 -44.62 -39.50 62.30
CA GLY A 5 -45.07 -40.83 61.87
C GLY A 5 -44.65 -41.03 60.41
N ALA A 6 -44.64 -42.28 59.98
CA ALA A 6 -44.16 -42.79 58.70
C ALA A 6 -44.87 -42.25 57.45
N GLY A 7 -44.23 -42.38 56.29
CA GLY A 7 -44.91 -42.33 55.00
C GLY A 7 -44.02 -41.95 53.82
N ALA A 8 -43.39 -42.95 53.20
CA ALA A 8 -42.76 -42.82 51.90
C ALA A 8 -43.83 -42.54 50.83
N ALA A 9 -43.71 -41.41 50.13
CA ALA A 9 -44.51 -41.08 48.96
C ALA A 9 -43.60 -40.96 47.74
N ALA A 10 -43.84 -41.84 46.77
CA ALA A 10 -43.25 -41.78 45.44
C ALA A 10 -43.83 -40.60 44.65
N LEU A 11 -42.99 -39.72 44.09
CA LEU A 11 -43.44 -38.81 43.04
C LEU A 11 -42.34 -38.52 41.99
N ARG A 12 -42.57 -39.16 40.84
CA ARG A 12 -42.41 -38.68 39.44
C ARG A 12 -41.07 -38.10 38.99
N LYS A 13 -40.38 -38.92 38.17
CA LYS A 13 -39.32 -38.52 37.23
C LYS A 13 -39.78 -37.31 36.37
N PRO A 14 -38.95 -36.26 36.21
CA PRO A 14 -39.20 -35.27 35.18
C PRO A 14 -38.95 -35.87 33.79
N ALA A 15 -39.87 -35.56 32.89
CA ALA A 15 -39.90 -36.05 31.52
C ALA A 15 -38.64 -35.68 30.74
N THR A 16 -38.17 -36.65 29.96
CA THR A 16 -37.17 -36.49 28.91
C THR A 16 -37.64 -35.46 27.88
N TRP A 17 -37.00 -34.29 27.84
CA TRP A 17 -37.08 -33.43 26.66
C TRP A 17 -36.18 -34.01 25.57
N ARG A 18 -36.77 -34.78 24.65
CA ARG A 18 -36.13 -35.03 23.34
C ARG A 18 -36.01 -33.69 22.62
N ARG A 19 -34.78 -33.24 22.37
CA ARG A 19 -34.51 -32.16 21.41
C ARG A 19 -35.17 -32.51 20.07
N PRO A 20 -35.89 -31.59 19.41
CA PRO A 20 -36.32 -31.80 18.03
C PRO A 20 -35.08 -31.98 17.16
N GLY A 21 -35.05 -33.08 16.39
CA GLY A 21 -33.90 -33.45 15.58
C GLY A 21 -33.50 -32.36 14.59
N GLY A 22 -32.22 -31.99 14.60
CA GLY A 22 -31.56 -31.08 13.65
C GLY A 22 -31.52 -31.57 12.19
N ARG A 23 -32.36 -32.52 11.79
CA ARG A 23 -32.47 -32.98 10.39
C ARG A 23 -33.22 -31.98 9.52
N GLY A 24 -34.14 -31.18 10.07
CA GLY A 24 -34.93 -30.20 9.30
C GLY A 24 -34.15 -28.95 8.87
N VAL A 25 -33.28 -28.42 9.74
CA VAL A 25 -32.49 -27.20 9.46
C VAL A 25 -31.35 -27.51 8.48
N ALA A 26 -30.72 -28.69 8.59
CA ALA A 26 -29.72 -29.14 7.63
C ALA A 26 -30.32 -29.36 6.24
N ARG A 27 -31.50 -30.00 6.13
CA ARG A 27 -32.20 -30.18 4.84
C ARG A 27 -32.60 -28.84 4.20
N ARG A 28 -33.06 -27.87 4.99
CA ARG A 28 -33.38 -26.53 4.51
C ARG A 28 -32.15 -25.76 4.04
N ARG A 29 -31.01 -25.87 4.74
CA ARG A 29 -29.74 -25.24 4.31
C ARG A 29 -29.17 -25.88 3.04
N VAL A 30 -29.27 -27.20 2.89
CA VAL A 30 -28.85 -27.91 1.68
C VAL A 30 -29.76 -27.57 0.49
N ALA A 31 -31.07 -27.46 0.71
CA ALA A 31 -32.01 -27.05 -0.34
C ALA A 31 -31.77 -25.60 -0.80
N VAL A 32 -31.50 -24.67 0.14
CA VAL A 32 -31.16 -23.28 -0.20
C VAL A 32 -29.83 -23.20 -0.95
N ALA A 33 -28.81 -23.96 -0.54
CA ALA A 33 -27.53 -24.01 -1.24
C ALA A 33 -27.68 -24.58 -2.67
N ALA A 34 -28.48 -25.64 -2.84
CA ALA A 34 -28.77 -26.21 -4.16
C ALA A 34 -29.54 -25.24 -5.07
N LEU A 35 -30.49 -24.48 -4.51
CA LEU A 35 -31.24 -23.46 -5.27
C LEU A 35 -30.33 -22.30 -5.71
N LEU A 36 -29.43 -21.85 -4.84
CA LEU A 36 -28.46 -20.79 -5.16
C LEU A 36 -27.44 -21.25 -6.21
N LEU A 37 -26.98 -22.50 -6.14
CA LEU A 37 -26.12 -23.09 -7.17
C LEU A 37 -26.83 -23.23 -8.52
N ALA A 38 -28.10 -23.65 -8.52
CA ALA A 38 -28.91 -23.75 -9.74
C ALA A 38 -29.17 -22.37 -10.38
N LEU A 39 -29.42 -21.33 -9.57
CA LEU A 39 -29.58 -19.96 -10.05
C LEU A 39 -28.26 -19.38 -10.58
N ALA A 40 -27.13 -19.68 -9.93
CA ALA A 40 -25.81 -19.28 -10.42
C ALA A 40 -25.47 -19.97 -11.75
N TYR A 41 -25.83 -21.25 -11.90
CA TYR A 41 -25.62 -22.01 -13.13
C TYR A 41 -26.51 -21.51 -14.26
N ALA A 42 -27.80 -21.23 -13.99
CA ALA A 42 -28.71 -20.64 -14.97
C ALA A 42 -28.29 -19.23 -15.37
N GLY A 43 -27.79 -18.42 -14.43
CA GLY A 43 -27.22 -17.10 -14.72
C GLY A 43 -25.96 -17.19 -15.57
N GLY A 44 -25.07 -18.15 -15.29
CA GLY A 44 -23.88 -18.42 -16.11
C GLY A 44 -24.23 -18.87 -17.53
N LEU A 45 -25.23 -19.76 -17.67
CA LEU A 45 -25.71 -20.23 -18.97
C LEU A 45 -26.38 -19.10 -19.78
N LEU A 46 -27.13 -18.22 -19.12
CA LEU A 46 -27.75 -17.06 -19.75
C LEU A 46 -26.71 -16.04 -20.22
N MET A 47 -25.64 -15.82 -19.44
CA MET A 47 -24.52 -14.97 -19.84
C MET A 47 -23.74 -15.56 -21.02
N PHE A 48 -23.54 -16.89 -21.06
CA PHE A 48 -22.92 -17.58 -22.19
C PHE A 48 -23.76 -17.49 -23.47
N LEU A 49 -25.09 -17.64 -23.36
CA LEU A 49 -26.02 -17.53 -24.49
C LEU A 49 -26.24 -16.09 -24.96
N LEU A 50 -26.07 -15.09 -24.09
CA LEU A 50 -26.12 -13.68 -24.46
C LEU A 50 -24.82 -13.21 -25.14
N ASP A 51 -23.67 -13.80 -24.82
CA ASP A 51 -22.39 -13.53 -25.47
C ASP A 51 -22.37 -14.06 -26.93
N GLU A 52 -23.01 -15.22 -27.19
CA GLU A 52 -23.19 -15.73 -28.57
C GLU A 52 -24.17 -14.91 -29.42
N ARG A 53 -25.03 -14.07 -28.83
CA ARG A 53 -25.93 -13.18 -29.59
C ARG A 53 -25.34 -11.80 -29.89
N LEU A 54 -24.27 -11.41 -29.23
CA LEU A 54 -23.57 -10.14 -29.47
C LEU A 54 -22.34 -10.29 -30.38
N SER A 55 -21.90 -11.53 -30.63
CA SER A 55 -20.84 -11.83 -31.60
C SER A 55 -21.41 -12.48 -32.88
N GLY A 56 -22.41 -11.84 -33.47
CA GLY A 56 -22.90 -12.15 -34.82
C GLY A 56 -21.96 -11.57 -35.88
N GLY A 57 -21.12 -12.43 -36.48
CA GLY A 57 -20.17 -12.03 -37.53
C GLY A 57 -19.51 -13.20 -38.27
N SER A 58 -20.33 -14.13 -38.78
CA SER A 58 -20.10 -15.05 -39.92
C SER A 58 -18.72 -15.69 -40.12
N VAL A 59 -18.60 -16.97 -39.75
CA VAL A 59 -17.70 -17.92 -40.43
C VAL A 59 -18.54 -19.11 -40.87
N GLY A 60 -18.81 -19.18 -42.18
CA GLY A 60 -19.37 -20.37 -42.81
C GLY A 60 -18.33 -21.49 -42.78
N GLY A 61 -18.72 -22.63 -42.19
CA GLY A 61 -17.91 -23.84 -42.18
C GLY A 61 -17.96 -24.59 -43.51
N ALA A 62 -16.89 -25.34 -43.78
CA ALA A 62 -16.96 -26.56 -44.56
C ALA A 62 -16.01 -27.59 -43.93
N ALA A 63 -16.55 -28.78 -43.69
CA ALA A 63 -15.85 -29.94 -43.18
C ALA A 63 -15.35 -30.84 -44.32
N ALA A 64 -14.31 -31.61 -43.99
CA ALA A 64 -13.92 -32.92 -44.51
C ALA A 64 -13.18 -33.04 -45.87
N GLY A 65 -11.98 -33.63 -45.79
CA GLY A 65 -11.59 -34.77 -46.65
C GLY A 65 -10.44 -34.57 -47.65
N GLY A 66 -9.31 -35.26 -47.39
CA GLY A 66 -8.62 -36.07 -48.41
C GLY A 66 -7.52 -35.45 -49.29
N LEU A 67 -6.33 -36.07 -49.19
CA LEU A 67 -5.30 -36.34 -50.23
C LEU A 67 -4.55 -35.15 -50.86
N GLY A 68 -3.25 -35.39 -51.14
CA GLY A 68 -2.24 -34.40 -51.54
C GLY A 68 -2.32 -33.87 -52.98
N PRO A 69 -1.17 -33.56 -53.60
CA PRO A 69 -0.72 -32.20 -53.88
C PRO A 69 -1.05 -31.73 -55.30
N MET A 70 -1.42 -30.45 -55.48
CA MET A 70 -1.25 -29.79 -56.78
C MET A 70 -1.25 -28.27 -56.66
N VAL A 71 -0.19 -27.67 -57.20
CA VAL A 71 -0.05 -26.23 -57.44
C VAL A 71 -0.95 -25.87 -58.62
N THR A 72 -1.85 -24.90 -58.44
CA THR A 72 -2.56 -24.27 -59.56
C THR A 72 -2.49 -22.74 -59.41
N VAL A 73 -1.80 -22.13 -60.37
CA VAL A 73 -1.70 -20.68 -60.54
C VAL A 73 -3.01 -20.15 -61.11
N ALA A 74 -3.62 -19.16 -60.46
CA ALA A 74 -4.73 -18.40 -61.02
C ALA A 74 -4.35 -16.91 -61.08
N SER A 75 -4.11 -16.45 -62.30
CA SER A 75 -3.83 -15.07 -62.68
C SER A 75 -5.05 -14.20 -62.40
N SER A 76 -4.89 -13.17 -61.55
CA SER A 76 -5.87 -12.08 -61.44
C SER A 76 -5.22 -10.76 -61.81
N VAL A 77 -5.79 -10.15 -62.85
CA VAL A 77 -5.41 -8.88 -63.46
C VAL A 77 -5.48 -7.77 -62.42
N ARG A 78 -4.34 -7.13 -62.13
CA ARG A 78 -4.26 -5.92 -61.29
C ARG A 78 -4.93 -4.74 -62.02
N ARG A 79 -6.13 -4.33 -61.57
CA ARG A 79 -6.57 -2.95 -61.77
C ARG A 79 -5.67 -2.05 -60.90
N ARG A 80 -4.93 -1.14 -61.54
CA ARG A 80 -4.16 -0.09 -60.86
C ARG A 80 -5.12 0.82 -60.09
N ARG A 81 -4.96 0.94 -58.78
CA ARG A 81 -5.54 2.03 -57.99
C ARG A 81 -4.84 3.35 -58.35
N PRO A 82 -5.54 4.49 -58.41
CA PRO A 82 -4.92 5.80 -58.59
C PRO A 82 -4.02 6.14 -57.38
N LEU A 83 -2.97 6.92 -57.63
CA LEU A 83 -2.06 7.45 -56.62
C LEU A 83 -2.84 8.36 -55.64
N PRO A 84 -2.60 8.29 -54.31
CA PRO A 84 -3.22 9.22 -53.38
C PRO A 84 -2.59 10.62 -53.49
N SER A 85 -3.43 11.65 -53.38
CA SER A 85 -3.02 13.07 -53.31
C SER A 85 -2.27 13.39 -52.00
N PRO A 86 -1.47 14.47 -51.94
CA PRO A 86 -0.57 14.76 -50.82
C PRO A 86 -1.24 15.16 -49.49
N ALA A 87 -2.56 15.03 -49.36
CA ALA A 87 -3.33 15.56 -48.23
C ALA A 87 -3.64 14.53 -47.12
N ASP A 88 -3.35 13.24 -47.32
CA ASP A 88 -3.65 12.17 -46.35
C ASP A 88 -2.37 11.51 -45.80
N ALA A 89 -1.50 12.29 -45.16
CA ALA A 89 -0.42 11.74 -44.35
C ALA A 89 -0.95 11.34 -42.95
N PRO A 90 -0.67 10.13 -42.44
CA PRO A 90 -1.04 9.78 -41.07
C PRO A 90 -0.33 10.73 -40.09
N PRO A 91 -0.98 11.14 -38.98
CA PRO A 91 -0.35 12.00 -38.01
C PRO A 91 0.94 11.33 -37.52
N HIS A 92 2.06 12.06 -37.64
CA HIS A 92 3.37 11.62 -37.20
C HIS A 92 3.27 10.98 -35.81
N ALA A 93 3.71 9.72 -35.70
CA ALA A 93 3.90 9.07 -34.41
C ALA A 93 4.75 10.01 -33.55
N GLN A 94 4.20 10.48 -32.44
CA GLN A 94 4.92 11.35 -31.52
C GLN A 94 6.24 10.66 -31.14
N PRO A 95 7.40 11.32 -31.26
CA PRO A 95 8.65 10.73 -30.84
C PRO A 95 8.51 10.30 -29.39
N GLY A 96 8.77 9.01 -29.11
CA GLY A 96 8.86 8.53 -27.74
C GLY A 96 9.82 9.40 -26.93
N SER A 97 9.69 9.41 -25.60
CA SER A 97 10.54 10.24 -24.74
C SER A 97 12.01 9.93 -24.99
N VAL A 98 12.72 10.86 -25.65
CA VAL A 98 14.17 10.75 -25.88
C VAL A 98 14.87 10.86 -24.53
N TYR A 99 15.70 9.89 -24.19
CA TYR A 99 16.46 9.88 -22.94
C TYR A 99 17.53 10.98 -22.96
N ARG A 100 17.26 12.11 -22.31
CA ARG A 100 18.10 13.32 -22.30
C ARG A 100 18.84 13.55 -20.97
N SER A 101 18.94 12.52 -20.11
CA SER A 101 19.56 12.68 -18.79
C SER A 101 21.03 13.11 -18.88
N HIS A 102 21.77 12.70 -19.92
CA HIS A 102 23.14 13.15 -20.16
C HIS A 102 23.24 14.66 -20.39
N LEU A 103 22.28 15.26 -21.12
CA LEU A 103 22.23 16.71 -21.33
C LEU A 103 21.90 17.46 -20.03
N VAL A 104 21.03 16.87 -19.20
CA VAL A 104 20.71 17.42 -17.87
C VAL A 104 21.94 17.33 -16.96
N PHE A 105 22.65 16.20 -16.99
CA PHE A 105 23.88 15.99 -16.24
C PHE A 105 24.96 16.97 -16.67
N GLU A 106 25.24 17.13 -17.96
CA GLU A 106 26.23 18.10 -18.44
C GLU A 106 25.87 19.54 -18.06
N ARG A 107 24.58 19.90 -18.10
CA ARG A 107 24.11 21.22 -17.66
C ARG A 107 24.31 21.45 -16.16
N LEU A 108 24.11 20.41 -15.34
CA LEU A 108 24.23 20.49 -13.88
C LEU A 108 25.66 20.27 -13.37
N LEU A 109 26.53 19.67 -14.18
CA LEU A 109 27.89 19.28 -13.81
C LEU A 109 28.75 20.44 -13.27
N PRO A 110 28.69 21.68 -13.80
CA PRO A 110 29.40 22.81 -13.22
C PRO A 110 28.92 23.11 -11.79
N ALA A 111 27.60 23.20 -11.58
CA ALA A 111 27.02 23.46 -10.26
C ALA A 111 27.32 22.33 -9.24
N MET A 112 27.38 21.08 -9.70
CA MET A 112 27.81 19.94 -8.88
C MET A 112 29.28 20.01 -8.44
N ARG A 113 30.16 20.52 -9.31
CA ARG A 113 31.58 20.71 -8.98
C ARG A 113 31.78 21.88 -8.03
N ASP A 114 31.06 22.98 -8.24
CA ASP A 114 31.11 24.14 -7.36
C ASP A 114 30.68 23.78 -5.93
N ASP A 115 29.65 22.95 -5.77
CA ASP A 115 29.19 22.48 -4.46
C ASP A 115 30.20 21.54 -3.77
N ALA A 116 30.86 20.65 -4.53
CA ALA A 116 31.88 19.75 -4.01
C ALA A 116 33.15 20.47 -3.52
N THR A 117 33.53 21.57 -4.18
CA THR A 117 34.68 22.40 -3.80
C THR A 117 34.40 23.23 -2.53
N LEU A 118 33.18 23.72 -2.36
CA LEU A 118 32.72 24.41 -1.15
C LEU A 118 32.65 23.47 0.07
N ALA A 119 32.21 22.22 -0.13
CA ALA A 119 32.17 21.22 0.94
C ALA A 119 33.56 20.82 1.46
N SER A 120 34.60 20.94 0.62
CA SER A 120 35.98 20.56 0.95
C SER A 120 36.75 21.63 1.74
N SER A 121 36.19 22.84 1.92
CA SER A 121 36.89 24.02 2.45
C SER A 121 36.33 24.58 3.76
N LEU A 122 35.37 23.92 4.42
CA LEU A 122 34.71 24.43 5.63
C LEU A 122 34.77 23.48 6.82
N SER A 123 35.11 24.04 8.00
CA SER A 123 34.90 23.42 9.30
C SER A 123 33.40 23.38 9.64
N ALA A 124 32.99 22.32 10.32
CA ALA A 124 31.60 21.88 10.53
C ALA A 124 30.63 22.86 11.26
N SER A 125 31.02 24.11 11.51
CA SER A 125 30.23 25.09 12.29
C SER A 125 29.72 26.29 11.50
N ALA A 126 29.96 26.40 10.19
CA ALA A 126 29.40 27.47 9.36
C ALA A 126 28.07 27.02 8.72
N SER A 127 26.97 27.44 9.34
CA SER A 127 25.58 27.32 8.90
C SER A 127 25.38 27.21 7.38
N TRP A 128 24.92 26.05 6.91
CA TRP A 128 24.15 25.74 5.69
C TRP A 128 23.85 26.89 4.70
N ARG A 129 24.87 27.52 4.11
CA ARG A 129 24.67 28.52 3.04
C ARG A 129 25.00 27.92 1.68
N ARG A 130 23.97 27.97 0.82
CA ARG A 130 24.01 27.95 -0.65
C ARG A 130 24.76 26.78 -1.31
N THR A 131 24.16 25.60 -1.23
CA THR A 131 24.31 24.58 -2.28
C THR A 131 23.39 24.94 -3.46
N MET A 132 23.96 25.35 -4.61
CA MET A 132 23.21 25.71 -5.82
C MET A 132 22.31 24.58 -6.37
N LEU A 133 22.65 23.31 -6.10
CA LEU A 133 21.80 22.18 -6.47
C LEU A 133 20.52 22.07 -5.64
N MET A 134 20.52 22.66 -4.44
CA MET A 134 19.35 22.70 -3.58
C MET A 134 18.51 23.95 -3.84
N THR A 135 18.95 24.91 -4.65
CA THR A 135 18.09 26.03 -5.06
C THR A 135 17.22 25.63 -6.25
N SER A 136 15.95 25.32 -5.97
CA SER A 136 14.92 25.18 -7.00
C SER A 136 14.89 26.38 -7.96
N HIS A 137 14.80 26.09 -9.25
CA HIS A 137 14.64 27.07 -10.33
C HIS A 137 13.26 27.76 -10.34
N TYR A 138 12.31 27.32 -9.51
CA TYR A 138 11.04 28.01 -9.30
C TYR A 138 11.28 29.24 -8.43
N GLN A 139 10.74 30.39 -8.83
CA GLN A 139 10.70 31.65 -8.06
C GLN A 139 9.92 31.46 -6.76
N ASN A 140 10.47 30.72 -5.81
CA ASN A 140 10.18 30.91 -4.40
C ASN A 140 11.18 31.96 -3.90
N SER A 141 10.65 32.87 -3.10
CA SER A 141 11.20 34.13 -2.56
C SER A 141 12.61 34.09 -1.96
N GLY A 142 13.66 33.65 -2.66
CA GLY A 142 15.04 33.67 -2.13
C GLY A 142 15.25 32.91 -0.80
N ASP A 143 14.22 32.25 -0.29
CA ASP A 143 14.24 31.56 0.98
C ASP A 143 14.98 30.23 0.81
N PRO A 144 15.98 29.95 1.66
CA PRO A 144 16.70 28.69 1.59
C PRO A 144 15.74 27.50 1.81
N TRP A 145 16.02 26.38 1.13
CA TRP A 145 15.31 25.13 1.41
C TRP A 145 15.61 24.70 2.84
N MET A 146 14.60 24.80 3.70
CA MET A 146 14.71 24.45 5.11
C MET A 146 14.35 22.98 5.32
N PRO A 147 15.06 22.25 6.21
CA PRO A 147 14.63 20.94 6.65
C PRO A 147 13.17 20.96 7.13
N CYS A 148 12.35 20.05 6.63
CA CYS A 148 10.92 20.03 6.98
C CYS A 148 10.63 19.52 8.40
N VAL A 149 11.65 19.07 9.13
CA VAL A 149 11.58 18.62 10.53
C VAL A 149 11.71 19.78 11.52
N ASN A 150 12.10 20.99 11.07
CA ASN A 150 12.37 22.13 11.94
C ASN A 150 11.21 22.48 12.89
N GLY A 151 11.52 22.64 14.19
CA GLY A 151 10.85 23.43 15.26
C GLY A 151 9.33 23.35 15.47
N ARG A 152 8.61 22.68 14.57
CA ARG A 152 7.15 22.60 14.48
C ARG A 152 6.62 21.26 14.99
N LEU A 153 7.52 20.37 15.39
CA LEU A 153 7.18 19.16 16.11
C LEU A 153 6.84 19.53 17.56
N THR A 154 5.60 19.26 17.95
CA THR A 154 5.21 19.35 19.35
C THR A 154 5.80 18.12 20.07
N ARG A 155 6.75 18.36 20.97
CA ARG A 155 7.27 17.34 21.89
C ARG A 155 6.51 17.46 23.19
N SER A 156 5.79 16.42 23.57
CA SER A 156 5.04 16.38 24.82
C SER A 156 4.98 14.95 25.34
N GLU A 157 4.75 14.80 26.65
CA GLU A 157 4.31 13.51 27.16
C GLU A 157 3.02 13.10 26.45
N LEU A 158 2.99 11.88 25.95
CA LEU A 158 1.86 11.39 25.20
C LEU A 158 0.75 10.97 26.18
N PRO A 159 -0.47 11.55 26.10
CA PRO A 159 -1.59 11.17 26.97
C PRO A 159 -1.96 9.69 26.75
N PRO A 160 -2.72 9.03 27.65
CA PRO A 160 -3.11 7.62 27.47
C PRO A 160 -3.66 7.32 26.08
N SER A 161 -3.34 6.14 25.53
CA SER A 161 -3.71 5.81 24.15
C SER A 161 -5.20 5.52 23.99
N ASN A 162 -5.78 5.96 22.88
CA ASN A 162 -7.17 5.67 22.51
C ASN A 162 -7.39 4.24 21.97
N GLY A 163 -6.31 3.46 21.74
CA GLY A 163 -6.38 2.09 21.22
C GLY A 163 -5.26 1.81 20.22
N TYR A 164 -5.34 0.66 19.54
CA TYR A 164 -4.34 0.16 18.60
C TYR A 164 -4.78 0.33 17.15
N LEU A 165 -3.95 1.00 16.36
CA LEU A 165 -4.16 1.19 14.93
C LEU A 165 -3.25 0.24 14.15
N MET A 166 -3.85 -0.65 13.36
CA MET A 166 -3.14 -1.54 12.45
C MET A 166 -3.29 -1.04 11.02
N ILE A 167 -2.16 -0.85 10.32
CA ILE A 167 -2.15 -0.34 8.95
C ILE A 167 -1.48 -1.34 8.02
N GLU A 168 -2.13 -1.60 6.89
CA GLU A 168 -1.57 -2.43 5.81
C GLU A 168 -1.22 -1.55 4.61
N ALA A 169 0.05 -1.17 4.48
CA ALA A 169 0.53 -0.28 3.44
C ALA A 169 0.57 -0.97 2.08
N ASN A 170 -0.01 -0.35 1.05
CA ASN A 170 -0.14 -0.91 -0.28
C ASN A 170 0.60 -0.07 -1.35
N GLY A 171 0.98 -0.71 -2.44
CA GLY A 171 1.71 -0.12 -3.56
C GLY A 171 3.15 -0.65 -3.67
N GLY A 172 3.98 0.01 -4.48
CA GLY A 172 5.42 -0.26 -4.52
C GLY A 172 6.15 0.37 -3.32
N LEU A 173 7.43 0.02 -3.09
CA LEU A 173 8.16 0.41 -1.88
C LEU A 173 8.15 1.93 -1.59
N ASN A 174 8.34 2.76 -2.62
CA ASN A 174 8.28 4.23 -2.44
C ASN A 174 6.86 4.72 -2.06
N GLN A 175 5.80 4.06 -2.56
CA GLN A 175 4.42 4.38 -2.17
C GLN A 175 4.11 3.87 -0.76
N GLN A 176 4.64 2.70 -0.39
CA GLN A 176 4.54 2.15 0.96
C GLN A 176 5.25 3.06 1.97
N ARG A 177 6.43 3.60 1.64
CA ARG A 177 7.14 4.60 2.46
C ARG A 177 6.27 5.81 2.78
N LEU A 178 5.60 6.39 1.78
CA LEU A 178 4.67 7.49 1.99
C LEU A 178 3.44 7.07 2.81
N SER A 179 2.95 5.85 2.59
CA SER A 179 1.81 5.29 3.34
C SER A 179 2.14 5.09 4.82
N VAL A 180 3.39 4.74 5.16
CA VAL A 180 3.85 4.68 6.55
C VAL A 180 3.91 6.07 7.18
N CYS A 181 4.35 7.09 6.44
CA CYS A 181 4.32 8.47 6.93
C CYS A 181 2.89 8.92 7.26
N ASP A 182 1.93 8.59 6.40
CA ASP A 182 0.50 8.82 6.65
C ASP A 182 -0.04 8.00 7.84
N ALA A 183 0.41 6.76 8.01
CA ALA A 183 0.00 5.90 9.12
C ALA A 183 0.39 6.51 10.47
N VAL A 184 1.63 7.00 10.60
CA VAL A 184 2.12 7.68 11.80
C VAL A 184 1.35 8.99 12.03
N ALA A 185 1.08 9.76 10.98
CA ALA A 185 0.27 10.97 11.07
C ALA A 185 -1.16 10.68 11.56
N VAL A 186 -1.81 9.65 11.04
CA VAL A 186 -3.15 9.22 11.49
C VAL A 186 -3.11 8.75 12.94
N ALA A 187 -2.10 7.96 13.33
CA ALA A 187 -1.94 7.52 14.72
C ALA A 187 -1.79 8.72 15.68
N SER A 188 -1.01 9.74 15.29
CA SER A 188 -0.89 10.99 16.04
C SER A 188 -2.22 11.75 16.15
N LEU A 189 -2.92 11.93 15.03
CA LEU A 189 -4.24 12.59 14.98
C LEU A 189 -5.28 11.92 15.89
N LEU A 190 -5.21 10.59 16.01
CA LEU A 190 -6.13 9.79 16.81
C LEU A 190 -5.63 9.52 18.23
N ASN A 191 -4.43 10.00 18.60
CA ASN A 191 -3.75 9.61 19.84
C ASN A 191 -3.73 8.07 20.05
N ALA A 192 -3.57 7.34 18.95
CA ALA A 192 -3.55 5.88 18.91
C ALA A 192 -2.12 5.34 19.06
N THR A 193 -2.01 4.11 19.52
CA THR A 193 -0.76 3.34 19.45
C THR A 193 -0.71 2.67 18.09
N LEU A 194 0.32 2.98 17.30
CA LEU A 194 0.54 2.37 15.99
C LEU A 194 1.18 0.99 16.20
N VAL A 195 0.56 -0.06 15.65
CA VAL A 195 1.28 -1.33 15.44
C VAL A 195 2.13 -1.18 14.18
N ILE A 196 3.38 -1.66 14.20
CA ILE A 196 4.29 -1.57 13.04
C ILE A 196 3.53 -1.91 11.75
N PRO A 197 3.54 -1.01 10.75
CA PRO A 197 2.77 -1.22 9.53
C PRO A 197 3.20 -2.50 8.80
N THR A 198 2.23 -3.24 8.28
CA THR A 198 2.49 -4.42 7.45
C THR A 198 2.48 -4.04 5.98
N PHE A 199 3.35 -4.63 5.17
CA PHE A 199 3.35 -4.42 3.72
C PHE A 199 2.40 -5.42 3.04
N HIS A 200 1.51 -4.89 2.20
CA HIS A 200 0.65 -5.72 1.36
C HIS A 200 1.50 -6.41 0.29
N LEU A 201 1.34 -7.72 0.15
CA LEU A 201 1.99 -8.49 -0.91
C LEU A 201 1.45 -8.04 -2.27
N ASN A 202 2.29 -7.37 -3.05
CA ASN A 202 1.92 -6.90 -4.38
C ASN A 202 2.16 -7.99 -5.42
N SER A 203 1.19 -8.25 -6.29
CA SER A 203 1.27 -9.29 -7.33
C SER A 203 2.32 -9.03 -8.42
N VAL A 204 2.71 -7.75 -8.61
CA VAL A 204 3.72 -7.32 -9.59
C VAL A 204 5.13 -7.55 -9.07
N TRP A 205 5.43 -7.04 -7.87
CA TRP A 205 6.77 -7.14 -7.28
C TRP A 205 7.03 -8.50 -6.64
N ARG A 206 5.98 -9.17 -6.15
CA ARG A 206 6.04 -10.47 -5.45
C ARG A 206 7.05 -10.51 -4.31
N ASP A 207 7.32 -9.37 -3.72
CA ASP A 207 8.27 -9.20 -2.63
C ASP A 207 7.59 -9.58 -1.29
N PRO A 208 8.04 -10.63 -0.60
CA PRO A 208 7.49 -11.04 0.69
C PRO A 208 8.08 -10.29 1.88
N SER A 209 9.00 -9.34 1.64
CA SER A 209 9.68 -8.58 2.69
C SER A 209 8.70 -7.88 3.60
N LYS A 210 8.95 -8.00 4.90
CA LYS A 210 8.21 -7.34 5.97
C LYS A 210 8.86 -5.99 6.28
N PHE A 211 8.23 -5.23 7.18
CA PHE A 211 8.75 -3.95 7.62
C PHE A 211 10.19 -4.06 8.13
N GLY A 212 10.45 -4.97 9.08
CA GLY A 212 11.78 -5.19 9.65
C GLY A 212 12.85 -5.73 8.68
N ASP A 213 12.45 -6.29 7.54
CA ASP A 213 13.40 -6.73 6.51
C ASP A 213 13.96 -5.53 5.73
N ILE A 214 13.22 -4.41 5.69
CA ILE A 214 13.57 -3.20 4.93
C ILE A 214 14.00 -2.06 5.84
N PHE A 215 13.33 -1.85 6.96
CA PHE A 215 13.55 -0.73 7.87
C PHE A 215 13.92 -1.21 9.27
N ASP A 216 14.76 -0.43 9.94
CA ASP A 216 15.16 -0.67 11.32
C ASP A 216 13.98 -0.36 12.28
N GLU A 217 13.33 -1.41 12.80
CA GLU A 217 12.16 -1.29 13.67
C GLU A 217 12.46 -0.56 14.97
N ASP A 218 13.62 -0.82 15.57
CA ASP A 218 13.99 -0.24 16.87
C ASP A 218 14.32 1.25 16.71
N HIS A 219 15.06 1.60 15.66
CA HIS A 219 15.29 3.00 15.30
C HIS A 219 13.99 3.74 14.98
N PHE A 220 13.04 3.08 14.29
CA PHE A 220 11.73 3.65 13.97
C PHE A 220 10.92 3.96 15.24
N ILE A 221 10.83 3.01 16.18
CA ILE A 221 10.14 3.19 17.46
C ILE A 221 10.79 4.29 18.29
N GLU A 222 12.12 4.25 18.43
CA GLU A 222 12.88 5.19 19.24
C GLU A 222 12.78 6.63 18.70
N THR A 223 12.85 6.81 17.38
CA THR A 223 12.72 8.13 16.73
C THR A 223 11.33 8.75 16.96
N LEU A 224 10.29 7.93 17.12
CA LEU A 224 8.90 8.39 17.22
C LEU A 224 8.36 8.47 18.64
N LYS A 225 9.09 7.98 19.65
CA LYS A 225 8.61 7.78 21.03
C LYS A 225 7.96 9.00 21.69
N GLU A 226 8.34 10.21 21.27
CA GLU A 226 7.86 11.49 21.82
C GLU A 226 6.69 12.10 21.04
N HIS A 227 6.28 11.45 19.95
CA HIS A 227 5.27 11.95 19.02
C HIS A 227 4.14 10.96 18.80
N VAL A 228 4.45 9.65 18.74
CA VAL A 228 3.50 8.55 18.54
C VAL A 228 4.01 7.31 19.25
N ARG A 229 3.13 6.60 19.98
CA ARG A 229 3.46 5.27 20.51
C ARG A 229 3.46 4.26 19.39
N VAL A 230 4.54 3.48 19.31
CA VAL A 230 4.66 2.40 18.33
C VAL A 230 4.98 1.09 19.04
N VAL A 231 4.30 0.02 18.66
CA VAL A 231 4.56 -1.35 19.15
C VAL A 231 4.81 -2.30 17.99
N LYS A 232 5.71 -3.26 18.17
CA LYS A 232 6.05 -4.25 17.13
C LYS A 232 4.87 -5.16 16.76
N LYS A 233 4.07 -5.53 17.77
CA LYS A 233 2.92 -6.43 17.63
C LYS A 233 1.78 -5.95 18.51
N LEU A 234 0.56 -6.34 18.15
CA LEU A 234 -0.60 -6.10 18.99
C LEU A 234 -0.42 -6.88 20.31
N PRO A 235 -0.66 -6.25 21.48
CA PRO A 235 -0.58 -6.94 22.76
C PRO A 235 -1.56 -8.11 22.87
N GLU A 236 -1.15 -9.15 23.58
CA GLU A 236 -1.89 -10.42 23.67
C GLU A 236 -3.27 -10.23 24.32
N ASP A 237 -3.38 -9.37 25.33
CA ASP A 237 -4.63 -9.02 26.02
C ASP A 237 -5.64 -8.33 25.09
N VAL A 238 -5.16 -7.56 24.12
CA VAL A 238 -5.99 -6.92 23.10
C VAL A 238 -6.39 -7.95 22.05
N LEU A 239 -5.44 -8.77 21.60
CA LEU A 239 -5.66 -9.81 20.60
C LEU A 239 -6.64 -10.89 21.10
N LEU A 240 -6.62 -11.21 22.39
CA LEU A 240 -7.56 -12.08 23.09
C LEU A 240 -9.03 -11.66 22.89
N ARG A 241 -9.31 -10.34 22.88
CA ARG A 241 -10.66 -9.80 22.64
C ARG A 241 -11.19 -10.13 21.24
N PHE A 242 -10.28 -10.45 20.31
CA PHE A 242 -10.57 -10.85 18.94
C PHE A 242 -10.32 -12.34 18.70
N ASN A 243 -10.39 -13.18 19.75
CA ASN A 243 -10.18 -14.63 19.69
C ASN A 243 -8.85 -15.03 19.02
N HIS A 244 -7.77 -14.28 19.27
CA HIS A 244 -6.47 -14.50 18.63
C HIS A 244 -6.48 -14.41 17.09
N ASN A 245 -7.49 -13.78 16.51
CA ASN A 245 -7.65 -13.68 15.06
C ASN A 245 -7.61 -12.23 14.59
N ILE A 246 -6.52 -11.83 13.96
CA ILE A 246 -6.36 -10.49 13.37
C ILE A 246 -7.46 -10.19 12.34
N SER A 247 -7.97 -11.21 11.64
CA SER A 247 -9.06 -11.03 10.67
C SER A 247 -10.38 -10.64 11.32
N SER A 248 -10.54 -10.89 12.62
CA SER A 248 -11.70 -10.46 13.40
C SER A 248 -11.62 -8.99 13.84
N ILE A 249 -10.45 -8.36 13.72
CA ILE A 249 -10.30 -6.92 13.98
C ILE A 249 -10.98 -6.13 12.85
N PRO A 250 -11.91 -5.22 13.16
CA PRO A 250 -12.66 -4.50 12.14
C PRO A 250 -11.78 -3.72 11.18
N ASN A 251 -11.97 -4.00 9.88
CA ASN A 251 -11.26 -3.32 8.80
C ASN A 251 -12.06 -2.09 8.33
N MET A 252 -11.61 -0.92 8.75
CA MET A 252 -12.15 0.37 8.32
C MET A 252 -11.71 0.67 6.89
N ARG A 253 -12.61 1.24 6.09
CA ARG A 253 -12.31 1.70 4.73
C ARG A 253 -12.31 3.22 4.71
N THR A 254 -11.18 3.80 4.32
CA THR A 254 -11.02 5.26 4.16
C THR A 254 -10.88 5.60 2.69
N LYS A 255 -11.52 6.69 2.25
CA LYS A 255 -11.36 7.20 0.87
C LYS A 255 -9.94 7.73 0.67
N ALA A 256 -9.48 7.77 -0.58
CA ALA A 256 -8.21 8.43 -0.90
C ALA A 256 -8.27 9.91 -0.48
N TYR A 257 -7.17 10.41 0.07
CA TYR A 257 -7.04 11.79 0.55
C TYR A 257 -8.13 12.19 1.57
N SER A 258 -8.54 11.28 2.46
CA SER A 258 -9.51 11.60 3.51
C SER A 258 -8.95 12.68 4.45
N SER A 259 -9.80 13.63 4.86
CA SER A 259 -9.40 14.73 5.74
C SER A 259 -9.08 14.24 7.16
N PRO A 260 -8.31 15.00 7.96
CA PRO A 260 -8.13 14.69 9.39
C PRO A 260 -9.44 14.48 10.14
N ASN A 261 -10.46 15.33 9.87
CA ASN A 261 -11.78 15.21 10.49
C ASN A 261 -12.47 13.89 10.17
N HIS A 262 -12.26 13.32 8.97
CA HIS A 262 -12.82 12.01 8.64
C HIS A 262 -12.33 10.93 9.62
N TYR A 263 -11.05 10.94 9.99
CA TYR A 263 -10.50 9.99 10.95
C TYR A 263 -11.08 10.22 12.35
N VAL A 264 -11.14 11.46 12.81
CA VAL A 264 -11.70 11.80 14.13
C VAL A 264 -13.18 11.43 14.22
N GLN A 265 -13.96 11.61 13.15
CA GLN A 265 -15.41 11.36 13.18
C GLN A 265 -15.78 9.90 12.92
N ASN A 266 -14.99 9.16 12.14
CA ASN A 266 -15.38 7.82 11.68
C ASN A 266 -14.50 6.69 12.21
N VAL A 267 -13.20 6.95 12.42
CA VAL A 267 -12.23 5.94 12.87
C VAL A 267 -12.10 5.98 14.38
N LEU A 268 -11.97 7.17 14.98
CA LEU A 268 -11.81 7.31 16.43
C LEU A 268 -12.94 6.66 17.26
N PRO A 269 -14.23 6.81 16.93
CA PRO A 269 -15.29 6.21 17.73
C PRO A 269 -15.20 4.68 17.74
N LYS A 270 -14.86 4.08 16.61
CA LYS A 270 -14.65 2.62 16.50
C LYS A 270 -13.40 2.15 17.21
N LEU A 271 -12.34 2.95 17.16
CA LEU A 271 -11.12 2.68 17.92
C LEU A 271 -11.38 2.67 19.43
N LEU A 272 -12.12 3.64 19.94
CA LEU A 272 -12.48 3.74 21.36
C LEU A 272 -13.42 2.59 21.79
N GLU A 273 -14.40 2.24 20.95
CA GLU A 273 -15.36 1.17 21.22
C GLU A 273 -14.70 -0.22 21.26
N LEU A 274 -13.79 -0.49 20.32
CA LEU A 274 -13.25 -1.84 20.09
C LEU A 274 -11.84 -2.03 20.66
N GLY A 275 -11.13 -0.95 20.98
CA GLY A 275 -9.74 -0.94 21.42
C GLY A 275 -8.71 -1.20 20.31
N ALA A 276 -9.12 -1.77 19.17
CA ALA A 276 -8.26 -1.92 18.00
C ALA A 276 -9.06 -1.84 16.69
N VAL A 277 -8.47 -1.22 15.68
CA VAL A 277 -9.00 -1.19 14.31
C VAL A 277 -7.90 -1.40 13.29
N ARG A 278 -8.27 -1.94 12.14
CA ARG A 278 -7.38 -2.12 10.99
C ARG A 278 -7.82 -1.22 9.85
N ILE A 279 -6.87 -0.68 9.08
CA ILE A 279 -7.15 0.00 7.81
C ILE A 279 -6.31 -0.63 6.71
N ALA A 280 -6.99 -1.32 5.80
CA ALA A 280 -6.37 -1.99 4.68
C ALA A 280 -7.27 -1.96 3.44
N PRO A 281 -6.73 -1.75 2.22
CA PRO A 281 -5.37 -1.31 1.94
C PRO A 281 -5.20 0.19 2.22
N PHE A 282 -4.01 0.56 2.69
CA PHE A 282 -3.65 1.92 3.04
C PHE A 282 -2.63 2.48 2.04
N SER A 283 -3.10 3.34 1.14
CA SER A 283 -2.28 4.07 0.18
C SER A 283 -2.95 5.41 -0.10
N ASN A 284 -2.22 6.52 0.09
CA ASN A 284 -2.71 7.90 -0.06
C ASN A 284 -4.06 8.12 0.63
N ARG A 285 -4.20 7.68 1.89
CA ARG A 285 -5.48 7.72 2.61
C ARG A 285 -5.65 8.95 3.48
N LEU A 286 -4.61 9.73 3.73
CA LEU A 286 -4.70 11.00 4.44
C LEU A 286 -4.48 12.16 3.46
N ALA A 287 -5.29 13.22 3.58
CA ALA A 287 -5.19 14.40 2.74
C ALA A 287 -3.80 15.07 2.83
N GLN A 288 -3.43 15.83 1.80
CA GLN A 288 -2.21 16.64 1.85
C GLN A 288 -2.37 17.85 2.77
N SER A 289 -3.57 18.43 2.84
CA SER A 289 -3.91 19.53 3.75
C SER A 289 -4.11 19.01 5.17
N VAL A 290 -3.04 19.04 5.96
CA VAL A 290 -3.04 18.72 7.39
C VAL A 290 -2.32 19.81 8.17
N PRO A 291 -2.56 19.93 9.50
CA PRO A 291 -1.86 20.89 10.34
C PRO A 291 -0.33 20.81 10.22
N LEU A 292 0.37 21.94 10.45
CA LEU A 292 1.82 22.05 10.24
C LEU A 292 2.64 21.06 11.07
N ASN A 293 2.22 20.78 12.31
CA ASN A 293 2.86 19.79 13.17
C ASN A 293 2.72 18.36 12.62
N ILE A 294 1.59 18.03 11.99
CA ILE A 294 1.38 16.73 11.33
C ILE A 294 2.20 16.62 10.05
N GLN A 295 2.38 17.71 9.30
CA GLN A 295 3.32 17.72 8.17
C GLN A 295 4.77 17.55 8.62
N ALA A 296 5.17 18.21 9.71
CA ALA A 296 6.50 18.04 10.29
C ALA A 296 6.72 16.58 10.75
N LEU A 297 5.70 15.94 11.32
CA LEU A 297 5.74 14.53 11.70
C LEU A 297 5.88 13.60 10.50
N ARG A 298 5.13 13.81 9.41
CA ARG A 298 5.32 13.07 8.15
C ARG A 298 6.76 13.21 7.64
N CYS A 299 7.32 14.42 7.71
CA CYS A 299 8.70 14.67 7.31
C CYS A 299 9.71 13.93 8.20
N LEU A 300 9.56 14.01 9.53
CA LEU A 300 10.39 13.27 10.49
C LEU A 300 10.40 11.77 10.17
N VAL A 301 9.21 11.20 9.93
CA VAL A 301 9.09 9.78 9.58
C VAL A 301 9.83 9.47 8.29
N ASN A 302 9.58 10.26 7.24
CA ASN A 302 10.09 10.00 5.92
C ASN A 302 11.63 10.03 5.86
N TYR A 303 12.25 10.99 6.55
CA TYR A 303 13.68 11.26 6.42
C TYR A 303 14.53 10.75 7.58
N HIS A 304 13.95 10.57 8.77
CA HIS A 304 14.70 10.16 9.96
C HIS A 304 14.25 8.82 10.53
N ALA A 305 12.94 8.57 10.66
CA ALA A 305 12.47 7.33 11.30
C ALA A 305 12.58 6.12 10.37
N LEU A 306 12.34 6.29 9.07
CA LEU A 306 12.45 5.21 8.07
C LEU A 306 13.90 4.99 7.61
N ARG A 307 14.75 4.62 8.56
CA ARG A 307 16.13 4.18 8.32
C ARG A 307 16.11 2.74 7.81
N PHE A 308 16.87 2.45 6.76
CA PHE A 308 17.00 1.07 6.26
C PHE A 308 17.60 0.14 7.31
N ALA A 309 17.19 -1.13 7.26
CA ALA A 309 17.74 -2.21 8.07
C ALA A 309 19.25 -2.33 7.88
N GLU A 310 19.94 -2.78 8.92
CA GLU A 310 21.41 -2.84 8.95
C GLU A 310 22.04 -3.56 7.75
N PRO A 311 21.55 -4.74 7.29
CA PRO A 311 22.15 -5.41 6.14
C PRO A 311 22.12 -4.57 4.85
N ILE A 312 21.04 -3.81 4.63
CA ILE A 312 20.89 -2.91 3.47
C ILE A 312 21.86 -1.74 3.60
N ARG A 313 22.01 -1.19 4.81
CA ARG A 313 22.94 -0.07 5.06
C ARG A 313 24.39 -0.47 4.87
N ILE A 314 24.82 -1.61 5.44
CA ILE A 314 26.19 -2.10 5.29
C ILE A 314 26.53 -2.29 3.81
N LEU A 315 25.64 -2.95 3.07
CA LEU A 315 25.81 -3.15 1.64
C LEU A 315 25.88 -1.82 0.87
N SER A 316 25.01 -0.87 1.21
CA SER A 316 24.99 0.47 0.60
C SER A 316 26.30 1.24 0.89
N ASP A 317 26.76 1.24 2.14
CA ASP A 317 27.98 1.93 2.56
C ASP A 317 29.21 1.32 1.88
N GLU A 318 29.26 0.00 1.73
CA GLU A 318 30.32 -0.69 0.99
C GLU A 318 30.28 -0.33 -0.51
N LEU A 319 29.10 -0.34 -1.13
CA LEU A 319 28.94 0.01 -2.54
C LEU A 319 29.40 1.46 -2.80
N VAL A 320 28.90 2.41 -2.00
CA VAL A 320 29.28 3.82 -2.09
C VAL A 320 30.77 3.98 -1.83
N GLY A 321 31.33 3.30 -0.83
CA GLY A 321 32.76 3.31 -0.52
C GLY A 321 33.61 2.86 -1.71
N ARG A 322 33.23 1.75 -2.37
CA ARG A 322 33.92 1.23 -3.57
C ARG A 322 33.79 2.20 -4.75
N MET A 323 32.61 2.75 -5.00
CA MET A 323 32.38 3.71 -6.08
C MET A 323 33.17 5.00 -5.89
N THR A 324 33.15 5.56 -4.67
CA THR A 324 33.90 6.78 -4.33
C THR A 324 35.40 6.55 -4.44
N LYS A 325 35.92 5.43 -3.92
CA LYS A 325 37.35 5.09 -4.06
C LYS A 325 37.76 4.97 -5.52
N LYS A 326 36.98 4.27 -6.34
CA LYS A 326 37.28 4.13 -7.78
C LYS A 326 37.24 5.48 -8.48
N SER A 327 36.21 6.28 -8.22
CA SER A 327 36.04 7.62 -8.79
C SER A 327 37.20 8.55 -8.46
N LEU A 328 37.70 8.53 -7.21
CA LEU A 328 38.88 9.29 -6.81
C LEU A 328 40.14 8.86 -7.57
N LEU A 329 40.35 7.55 -7.72
CA LEU A 329 41.53 7.01 -8.42
C LEU A 329 41.52 7.28 -9.93
N THR A 330 40.35 7.42 -10.55
CA THR A 330 40.20 7.63 -11.99
C THR A 330 39.89 9.08 -12.38
N GLY A 331 39.96 10.02 -11.43
CA GLY A 331 39.65 11.44 -11.67
C GLY A 331 38.19 11.67 -12.09
N GLY A 332 37.27 10.87 -11.56
CA GLY A 332 35.83 10.95 -11.84
C GLY A 332 35.35 10.10 -13.02
N LYS A 333 36.22 9.29 -13.64
CA LYS A 333 35.84 8.40 -14.75
C LYS A 333 35.39 7.04 -14.22
N ILE A 334 34.09 6.77 -14.26
CA ILE A 334 33.51 5.54 -13.68
C ILE A 334 33.53 4.36 -14.68
N TRP A 335 33.93 4.61 -15.93
CA TRP A 335 34.06 3.64 -17.02
C TRP A 335 35.50 3.58 -17.52
#